data_AF-A0A2A4SU04-F1
#
_entry.id   AF-A0A2A4SU04-F1
#
_cell.length_a   1.000
_cell.length_b   1.000
_cell.length_c   1.000
_cell.angle_alpha   90.00
_cell.angle_beta   90.00
_cell.angle_gamma   90.00
#
_symmetry.space_group_name_H-M   'P 1'
#
loop_
_entity.id
_entity.type
_entity.pdbx_description
1 polymer ?
#
loop_
_entity_poly.entity_id
_entity_poly.type
_entity_poly.pdbx_seq_one_letter_code
_entity_poly.pdbx_strand_id
1 'polypeptide(L)'
;MKFQNIFLTLIILSFLIFIGYILSNNTMSQYVFSDITNQEIAKKEAQDFINIHKPRLLEETQGALIFDYNKNRDADILKSLQQIIHEYQQDTKMLQWIYEQYSYLLTPRGGHGLFNMHLVKVPIIFQQDTDFLLTFLKNTPELFPHIKYSLRNDPQFVKTYYENLQPEQKTLDFINTIIYSIGAEAITEISLQKKIFRDSDQIYPFFSHAEKIKIENFISAISRSSDNFNYLPLPERNEESYIRLFVQETSQDNFYLSSYYEDIENPKIIALWEGIIEEEKLKNRAEDYETNE
;
A
#
# COMPACT_ATOMS: atom_id res chain seq x y z
N MET A 1 66.29 -32.52 0.15
CA MET A 1 65.38 -32.75 1.30
C MET A 1 64.61 -31.49 1.73
N LYS A 2 65.21 -30.30 1.90
CA LYS A 2 64.46 -29.08 2.33
C LYS A 2 63.37 -28.60 1.35
N PHE A 3 63.61 -28.70 0.03
CA PHE A 3 62.62 -28.29 -1.00
C PHE A 3 61.40 -29.21 -1.09
N GLN A 4 61.56 -30.51 -0.85
CA GLN A 4 60.45 -31.48 -0.86
C GLN A 4 59.51 -31.25 0.33
N ASN A 5 60.05 -30.87 1.49
CA ASN A 5 59.24 -30.54 2.65
C ASN A 5 58.43 -29.25 2.43
N ILE A 6 59.02 -28.23 1.81
CA ILE A 6 58.29 -26.98 1.49
C ILE A 6 57.15 -27.25 0.49
N PHE A 7 57.41 -28.07 -0.53
CA PHE A 7 56.41 -28.44 -1.53
C PHE A 7 55.28 -29.28 -0.92
N LEU A 8 55.61 -30.23 -0.04
CA LEU A 8 54.63 -31.04 0.68
C LEU A 8 53.76 -30.18 1.62
N THR A 9 54.36 -29.22 2.33
CA THR A 9 53.62 -28.30 3.21
C THR A 9 52.67 -27.40 2.42
N LEU A 10 53.08 -26.92 1.24
CA LEU A 10 52.21 -26.13 0.36
C LEU A 10 51.03 -26.95 -0.18
N ILE A 11 51.26 -28.22 -0.52
CA ILE A 11 50.18 -29.13 -0.95
C ILE A 11 49.20 -29.36 0.20
N ILE A 12 49.69 -29.67 1.40
CA ILE A 12 48.82 -29.90 2.59
C ILE A 12 48.02 -28.63 2.92
N LEU A 13 48.65 -27.46 2.86
CA LEU A 13 47.97 -26.19 3.13
C LEU A 13 46.89 -25.88 2.07
N SER A 14 47.19 -26.13 0.79
CA SER A 14 46.21 -25.96 -0.29
C SER A 14 45.03 -26.93 -0.16
N PHE A 15 45.28 -28.15 0.31
CA PHE A 15 44.25 -29.16 0.55
C PHE A 15 43.38 -28.82 1.76
N LEU A 16 43.96 -28.24 2.81
CA LEU A 16 43.21 -27.75 3.98
C LEU A 16 42.36 -26.53 3.66
N ILE A 17 42.86 -25.60 2.81
CA ILE A 17 42.06 -24.47 2.30
C ILE A 17 40.92 -24.98 1.42
N PHE A 18 41.17 -25.99 0.58
CA PHE A 18 40.15 -26.61 -0.26
C PHE A 18 39.09 -27.34 0.57
N ILE A 19 39.48 -28.11 1.59
CA ILE A 19 38.56 -28.76 2.53
C ILE A 19 37.78 -27.71 3.35
N GLY A 20 38.43 -26.64 3.80
CA GLY A 20 37.77 -25.53 4.50
C GLY A 20 36.76 -24.79 3.62
N TYR A 21 37.07 -24.59 2.34
CA TYR A 21 36.16 -24.03 1.34
C TYR A 21 34.98 -24.96 1.03
N ILE A 22 35.22 -26.28 0.92
CA ILE A 22 34.16 -27.27 0.75
C ILE A 22 33.29 -27.35 2.01
N LEU A 23 33.85 -27.35 3.23
CA LEU A 23 33.07 -27.35 4.48
C LEU A 23 32.29 -26.04 4.67
N SER A 24 32.87 -24.90 4.27
CA SER A 24 32.22 -23.59 4.29
C SER A 24 31.08 -23.47 3.26
N ASN A 25 31.17 -24.16 2.13
CA ASN A 25 30.14 -24.16 1.08
C ASN A 25 29.14 -25.32 1.22
N ASN A 26 29.49 -26.42 1.88
CA ASN A 26 28.61 -27.57 2.13
C ASN A 26 27.80 -27.47 3.42
N THR A 27 27.99 -26.46 4.27
CA THR A 27 27.00 -26.15 5.32
C THR A 27 25.70 -25.58 4.76
N MET A 28 25.59 -25.34 3.44
CA MET A 28 24.39 -24.82 2.79
C MET A 28 23.71 -25.81 1.81
N SER A 29 24.18 -27.04 1.67
CA SER A 29 23.55 -28.00 0.76
C SER A 29 23.88 -29.45 1.11
N GLN A 30 23.07 -30.07 1.97
CA GLN A 30 22.62 -31.47 1.88
C GLN A 30 21.91 -31.88 3.19
N TYR A 31 20.61 -31.65 3.25
CA TYR A 31 19.71 -32.53 4.01
C TYR A 31 18.74 -33.17 3.02
N VAL A 32 19.16 -34.29 2.43
CA VAL A 32 18.29 -35.22 1.70
C VAL A 32 17.58 -36.08 2.74
N PHE A 33 16.47 -35.61 3.33
CA PHE A 33 15.73 -36.39 4.35
C PHE A 33 14.23 -36.07 4.32
N SER A 34 13.41 -37.12 4.13
CA SER A 34 11.93 -37.22 4.14
C SER A 34 11.07 -35.93 4.23
N ASP A 35 10.25 -35.70 3.19
CA ASP A 35 9.47 -34.49 2.88
C ASP A 35 8.53 -33.93 3.97
N ILE A 36 8.15 -34.68 5.01
CA ILE A 36 7.18 -34.21 6.02
C ILE A 36 7.87 -33.51 7.19
N THR A 37 8.97 -34.08 7.69
CA THR A 37 9.71 -33.57 8.85
C THR A 37 10.42 -32.24 8.54
N ASN A 38 10.90 -32.06 7.30
CA ASN A 38 11.54 -30.82 6.87
C ASN A 38 10.56 -29.66 6.74
N GLN A 39 9.33 -29.91 6.29
CA GLN A 39 8.32 -28.85 6.24
C GLN A 39 7.95 -28.38 7.66
N GLU A 40 7.86 -29.29 8.63
CA GLU A 40 7.56 -28.92 10.02
C GLU A 40 8.71 -28.18 10.70
N ILE A 41 9.96 -28.59 10.44
CA ILE A 41 11.15 -27.90 10.96
C ILE A 41 11.28 -26.51 10.32
N ALA A 42 11.16 -26.41 9.00
CA ALA A 42 11.19 -25.13 8.29
C ALA A 42 10.06 -24.20 8.77
N LYS A 43 8.84 -24.73 8.95
CA LYS A 43 7.72 -23.98 9.53
C LYS A 43 8.04 -23.49 10.93
N LYS A 44 8.67 -24.32 11.76
CA LYS A 44 9.04 -23.97 13.13
C LYS A 44 10.12 -22.89 13.17
N GLU A 45 11.18 -23.02 12.38
CA GLU A 45 12.26 -22.02 12.31
C GLU A 45 11.74 -20.68 11.79
N ALA A 46 10.89 -20.71 10.76
CA ALA A 46 10.26 -19.51 10.24
C ALA A 46 9.23 -18.91 11.24
N GLN A 47 8.49 -19.73 11.99
CA GLN A 47 7.61 -19.28 13.07
C GLN A 47 8.40 -18.62 14.22
N ASP A 48 9.53 -19.20 14.60
CA ASP A 48 10.41 -18.66 15.63
C ASP A 48 10.99 -17.31 15.19
N PHE A 49 11.41 -17.20 13.92
CA PHE A 49 11.82 -15.93 13.33
C PHE A 49 10.70 -14.87 13.39
N ILE A 50 9.46 -15.25 13.05
CA ILE A 50 8.29 -14.35 13.11
C ILE A 50 8.05 -13.88 14.54
N ASN A 51 8.05 -14.78 15.51
CA ASN A 51 7.78 -14.44 16.91
C ASN A 51 8.83 -13.47 17.46
N ILE A 52 10.09 -13.57 17.01
CA ILE A 52 11.18 -12.68 17.45
C ILE A 52 11.11 -11.32 16.74
N HIS A 53 10.71 -11.26 15.47
CA HIS A 53 10.85 -10.02 14.67
C HIS A 53 9.54 -9.26 14.45
N LYS A 54 8.40 -9.94 14.40
CA LYS A 54 7.10 -9.33 14.14
C LYS A 54 6.70 -8.27 15.18
N PRO A 55 6.76 -8.49 16.51
CA PRO A 55 6.34 -7.49 17.48
C PRO A 55 7.17 -6.21 17.40
N ARG A 56 8.49 -6.34 17.29
CA ARG A 56 9.42 -5.21 17.15
C ARG A 56 9.17 -4.42 15.88
N LEU A 57 9.01 -5.11 14.76
CA LEU A 57 8.71 -4.47 13.48
C LEU A 57 7.33 -3.81 13.47
N LEU A 58 6.36 -4.31 14.25
CA LEU A 58 5.03 -3.71 14.40
C LEU A 58 5.05 -2.48 15.33
N GLU A 59 5.81 -2.52 16.44
CA GLU A 59 6.03 -1.36 17.32
C GLU A 59 6.75 -0.22 16.60
N GLU A 60 7.80 -0.53 15.82
CA GLU A 60 8.55 0.44 15.01
C GLU A 60 7.67 1.06 13.89
N THR A 61 6.59 0.40 13.46
CA THR A 61 5.61 0.98 12.51
C THR A 61 4.50 1.82 13.15
N GLN A 62 4.22 1.64 14.44
CA GLN A 62 3.21 2.43 15.15
C GLN A 62 3.80 3.71 15.77
N GLY A 63 5.11 3.74 16.00
CA GLY A 63 5.85 4.94 16.39
C GLY A 63 6.47 5.64 15.17
N ALA A 64 5.69 6.46 14.47
CA ALA A 64 6.29 7.43 13.57
C ALA A 64 7.25 8.33 14.37
N LEU A 65 8.52 8.38 13.93
CA LEU A 65 9.63 9.17 14.46
C LEU A 65 10.32 8.59 15.71
N ILE A 66 11.34 7.74 15.52
CA ILE A 66 12.65 7.89 16.20
C ILE A 66 13.74 7.30 15.29
N PHE A 67 14.78 8.11 15.08
CA PHE A 67 15.97 7.88 14.29
C PHE A 67 16.84 6.76 14.87
N ASP A 68 16.80 5.56 14.29
CA ASP A 68 17.99 4.76 13.94
C ASP A 68 17.58 3.62 12.99
N TYR A 69 17.12 4.00 11.79
CA TYR A 69 16.59 3.08 10.78
C TYR A 69 17.73 2.31 10.10
N ASN A 70 17.95 1.05 10.49
CA ASN A 70 19.02 0.23 9.91
C ASN A 70 18.56 -0.43 8.59
N LYS A 71 18.53 0.37 7.51
CA LYS A 71 18.19 -0.01 6.12
C LYS A 71 18.82 -1.33 5.65
N ASN A 72 20.01 -1.66 6.14
CA ASN A 72 20.75 -2.85 5.72
C ASN A 72 20.07 -4.14 6.21
N ARG A 73 19.43 -4.12 7.38
CA ARG A 73 18.81 -5.32 7.97
C ARG A 73 17.52 -5.73 7.25
N ASP A 74 16.67 -4.76 6.88
CA ASP A 74 15.44 -5.05 6.12
C ASP A 74 15.78 -5.59 4.73
N ALA A 75 16.81 -5.02 4.08
CA ALA A 75 17.30 -5.51 2.79
C ALA A 75 17.80 -6.96 2.87
N ASP A 76 18.52 -7.34 3.93
CA ASP A 76 18.99 -8.71 4.15
C ASP A 76 17.84 -9.69 4.45
N ILE A 77 16.82 -9.26 5.21
CA ILE A 77 15.61 -10.05 5.48
C ILE A 77 14.83 -10.27 4.17
N LEU A 78 14.62 -9.21 3.38
CA LEU A 78 13.94 -9.30 2.09
C LEU A 78 14.69 -10.21 1.11
N LYS A 79 16.02 -10.11 1.06
CA LYS A 79 16.87 -10.99 0.24
C LYS A 79 16.76 -12.44 0.66
N SER A 80 16.74 -12.73 1.97
CA SER A 80 16.57 -14.09 2.49
C SER A 80 15.18 -14.64 2.14
N LEU A 81 14.14 -13.82 2.30
CA LEU A 81 12.77 -14.19 1.94
C LEU A 81 12.64 -14.49 0.44
N GLN A 82 13.28 -13.70 -0.42
CA GLN A 82 13.34 -13.97 -1.86
C GLN A 82 14.00 -15.32 -2.19
N GLN A 83 15.09 -15.67 -1.50
CA GLN A 83 15.76 -16.96 -1.68
C GLN A 83 14.85 -18.12 -1.29
N ILE A 84 14.18 -18.02 -0.13
CA ILE A 84 13.22 -19.03 0.33
C ILE A 84 12.06 -19.16 -0.67
N ILE A 85 11.49 -18.05 -1.14
CA ILE A 85 10.43 -18.07 -2.16
C ILE A 85 10.90 -18.74 -3.46
N HIS A 86 12.15 -18.50 -3.87
CA HIS A 86 12.72 -19.13 -5.06
C HIS A 86 12.93 -20.64 -4.88
N GLU A 87 13.42 -21.06 -3.72
CA GLU A 87 13.62 -22.46 -3.36
C GLU A 87 12.30 -23.24 -3.40
N TYR A 88 11.24 -22.68 -2.81
CA TYR A 88 9.92 -23.33 -2.73
C TYR A 88 9.00 -23.00 -3.89
N GLN A 89 9.50 -22.45 -5.01
CA GLN A 89 8.66 -21.98 -6.13
C GLN A 89 7.72 -23.05 -6.73
N GLN A 90 8.02 -24.35 -6.52
CA GLN A 90 7.21 -25.48 -6.97
C GLN A 90 6.25 -26.03 -5.90
N ASP A 91 6.41 -25.65 -4.63
CA ASP A 91 5.55 -26.07 -3.53
C ASP A 91 4.54 -24.96 -3.21
N THR A 92 3.37 -25.05 -3.84
CA THR A 92 2.28 -24.07 -3.69
C THR A 92 1.84 -23.90 -2.24
N LYS A 93 1.83 -24.97 -1.44
CA LYS A 93 1.40 -24.94 -0.04
C LYS A 93 2.44 -24.24 0.83
N MET A 94 3.72 -24.53 0.62
CA MET A 94 4.79 -23.86 1.34
C MET A 94 4.86 -22.38 0.98
N LEU A 95 4.75 -22.03 -0.31
CA LEU A 95 4.65 -20.64 -0.73
C LEU A 95 3.49 -19.94 -0.05
N GLN A 96 2.29 -20.54 -0.03
CA GLN A 96 1.12 -19.90 0.57
C GLN A 96 1.40 -19.59 2.04
N TRP A 97 1.94 -20.57 2.76
CA TRP A 97 2.31 -20.42 4.16
C TRP A 97 3.34 -19.30 4.36
N ILE A 98 4.41 -19.25 3.54
CA ILE A 98 5.42 -18.18 3.59
C ILE A 98 4.76 -16.81 3.40
N TYR A 99 3.94 -16.64 2.37
CA TYR A 99 3.30 -15.35 2.13
C TYR A 99 2.34 -14.95 3.26
N GLU A 100 1.51 -15.87 3.76
CA GLU A 100 0.62 -15.61 4.91
C GLU A 100 1.38 -15.22 6.17
N GLN A 101 2.59 -15.75 6.35
CA GLN A 101 3.45 -15.43 7.47
C GLN A 101 4.20 -14.11 7.33
N TYR A 102 4.62 -13.74 6.12
CA TYR A 102 5.56 -12.64 5.87
C TYR A 102 4.98 -11.47 5.06
N SER A 103 3.69 -11.48 4.74
CA SER A 103 3.04 -10.45 3.92
C SER A 103 3.25 -9.03 4.44
N TYR A 104 3.31 -8.82 5.76
CA TYR A 104 3.59 -7.52 6.39
C TYR A 104 4.99 -6.94 6.10
N LEU A 105 5.95 -7.77 5.66
CA LEU A 105 7.28 -7.34 5.19
C LEU A 105 7.27 -6.98 3.70
N LEU A 106 6.25 -7.42 2.98
CA LEU A 106 6.12 -7.26 1.53
C LEU A 106 5.38 -5.96 1.16
N THR A 107 4.93 -5.21 2.16
CA THR A 107 4.21 -3.94 2.01
C THR A 107 5.15 -2.73 2.06
N PRO A 108 4.75 -1.59 1.48
CA PRO A 108 5.44 -0.33 1.68
C PRO A 108 5.12 0.19 3.08
N ARG A 109 6.12 0.22 3.95
CA ARG A 109 6.05 0.96 5.21
C ARG A 109 6.34 2.43 4.93
N GLY A 110 5.38 3.29 5.26
CA GLY A 110 5.58 4.72 5.53
C GLY A 110 5.95 5.60 4.34
N GLY A 111 5.00 6.44 3.91
CA GLY A 111 5.23 7.84 3.55
C GLY A 111 6.30 8.21 2.49
N HIS A 112 6.82 7.27 1.70
CA HIS A 112 7.90 7.55 0.76
C HIS A 112 7.58 7.02 -0.62
N GLY A 113 6.90 7.86 -1.41
CA GLY A 113 6.94 7.88 -2.86
C GLY A 113 6.27 6.71 -3.60
N LEU A 114 5.67 7.02 -4.72
CA LEU A 114 5.09 6.10 -5.72
C LEU A 114 6.09 5.06 -6.29
N PHE A 115 7.31 4.96 -5.77
CA PHE A 115 8.44 4.21 -6.32
C PHE A 115 9.24 3.38 -5.30
N ASN A 116 8.70 3.10 -4.11
CA ASN A 116 9.32 2.06 -3.26
C ASN A 116 9.09 0.68 -3.90
N MET A 117 10.03 0.30 -4.75
CA MET A 117 10.05 -0.96 -5.49
C MET A 117 9.95 -2.15 -4.53
N HIS A 118 8.78 -2.78 -4.52
CA HIS A 118 8.60 -4.06 -3.87
C HIS A 118 9.30 -5.16 -4.68
N LEU A 119 10.13 -5.92 -3.97
CA LEU A 119 11.03 -6.91 -4.54
C LEU A 119 10.39 -8.29 -4.69
N VAL A 120 9.16 -8.50 -4.18
CA VAL A 120 8.50 -9.81 -4.17
C VAL A 120 7.11 -9.71 -4.80
N LYS A 121 6.92 -10.44 -5.91
CA LYS A 121 5.65 -10.52 -6.64
C LYS A 121 4.87 -11.75 -6.21
N VAL A 122 3.54 -11.64 -6.12
CA VAL A 122 2.68 -12.81 -5.88
C VAL A 122 2.94 -13.86 -6.97
N PRO A 123 3.17 -15.14 -6.62
CA PRO A 123 3.48 -16.18 -7.59
C PRO A 123 2.42 -16.29 -8.70
N ILE A 124 2.84 -16.56 -9.93
CA ILE A 124 1.91 -16.69 -11.06
C ILE A 124 0.92 -17.82 -10.83
N ILE A 125 1.35 -18.91 -10.20
CA ILE A 125 0.50 -20.09 -9.92
C ILE A 125 -0.69 -19.75 -9.01
N PHE A 126 -0.53 -18.81 -8.07
CA PHE A 126 -1.65 -18.34 -7.23
C PHE A 126 -2.67 -17.54 -8.02
N GLN A 127 -2.25 -16.94 -9.13
CA GLN A 127 -3.06 -16.02 -9.94
C GLN A 127 -3.72 -16.71 -11.14
N GLN A 128 -3.57 -18.04 -11.28
CA GLN A 128 -4.22 -18.83 -12.33
C GLN A 128 -5.64 -19.24 -11.95
N ASP A 129 -5.90 -19.39 -10.66
CA ASP A 129 -7.21 -19.73 -10.10
C ASP A 129 -7.71 -18.53 -9.29
N THR A 130 -8.80 -17.93 -9.77
CA THR A 130 -9.39 -16.73 -9.17
C THR A 130 -9.93 -16.99 -7.76
N ASP A 131 -10.54 -18.16 -7.52
CA ASP A 131 -11.15 -18.48 -6.22
C ASP A 131 -10.06 -18.72 -5.18
N PHE A 132 -8.99 -19.42 -5.59
CA PHE A 132 -7.79 -19.55 -4.77
C PHE A 132 -7.19 -18.18 -4.46
N LEU A 133 -7.00 -17.32 -5.47
CA LEU A 133 -6.40 -15.99 -5.29
C LEU A 133 -7.22 -15.13 -4.32
N LEU A 134 -8.54 -15.11 -4.47
CA LEU A 134 -9.44 -14.35 -3.59
C LEU A 134 -9.35 -14.85 -2.14
N THR A 135 -9.26 -16.17 -1.94
CA THR A 135 -9.10 -16.77 -0.61
C THR A 135 -7.73 -16.40 -0.01
N PHE A 136 -6.68 -16.49 -0.81
CA PHE A 136 -5.32 -16.13 -0.40
C PHE A 136 -5.22 -14.64 -0.01
N LEU A 137 -5.77 -13.74 -0.84
CA LEU A 137 -5.78 -12.30 -0.58
C LEU A 137 -6.72 -11.93 0.57
N LYS A 138 -7.70 -12.75 0.93
CA LYS A 138 -8.49 -12.53 2.16
C LYS A 138 -7.61 -12.62 3.41
N ASN A 139 -6.64 -13.54 3.41
CA ASN A 139 -5.69 -13.74 4.51
C ASN A 139 -4.49 -12.79 4.43
N THR A 140 -4.19 -12.29 3.22
CA THR A 140 -3.05 -11.41 2.92
C THR A 140 -3.48 -10.20 2.08
N PRO A 141 -4.43 -9.39 2.56
CA PRO A 141 -5.05 -8.31 1.77
C PRO A 141 -4.02 -7.28 1.26
N GLU A 142 -2.95 -7.08 2.00
CA GLU A 142 -1.85 -6.21 1.63
C GLU A 142 -1.08 -6.62 0.37
N LEU A 143 -1.24 -7.86 -0.10
CA LEU A 143 -0.62 -8.35 -1.33
C LEU A 143 -1.40 -7.99 -2.59
N PHE A 144 -2.60 -7.41 -2.46
CA PHE A 144 -3.42 -7.02 -3.60
C PHE A 144 -2.67 -6.15 -4.63
N PRO A 145 -1.93 -5.09 -4.26
CA PRO A 145 -1.15 -4.28 -5.22
C PRO A 145 -0.10 -5.06 -6.04
N HIS A 146 0.26 -6.26 -5.58
CA HIS A 146 1.36 -7.05 -6.11
C HIS A 146 0.91 -8.14 -7.08
N ILE A 147 -0.40 -8.32 -7.28
CA ILE A 147 -0.93 -9.20 -8.33
C ILE A 147 -0.84 -8.51 -9.70
N LYS A 148 -1.00 -9.30 -10.77
CA LYS A 148 -0.99 -8.83 -12.16
C LYS A 148 -1.96 -7.68 -12.35
N TYR A 149 -1.51 -6.66 -13.09
CA TYR A 149 -2.33 -5.50 -13.42
C TYR A 149 -3.67 -5.89 -14.08
N SER A 150 -3.67 -6.91 -14.95
CA SER A 150 -4.88 -7.41 -15.60
C SER A 150 -5.94 -7.91 -14.61
N LEU A 151 -5.54 -8.43 -13.44
CA LEU A 151 -6.47 -8.89 -12.40
C LEU A 151 -6.91 -7.73 -11.51
N ARG A 152 -6.00 -6.82 -11.15
CA ARG A 152 -6.32 -5.59 -10.41
C ARG A 152 -7.26 -4.64 -11.17
N ASN A 153 -7.35 -4.80 -12.48
CA ASN A 153 -8.21 -3.98 -13.34
C ASN A 153 -9.38 -4.76 -13.92
N ASP A 154 -9.59 -6.00 -13.49
CA ASP A 154 -10.81 -6.74 -13.81
C ASP A 154 -11.93 -6.24 -12.85
N PRO A 155 -13.00 -5.62 -13.37
CA PRO A 155 -14.04 -5.05 -12.52
C PRO A 155 -14.75 -6.09 -11.65
N GLN A 156 -14.93 -7.31 -12.17
CA GLN A 156 -15.58 -8.38 -11.43
C GLN A 156 -14.66 -8.88 -10.31
N PHE A 157 -13.37 -9.03 -10.59
CA PHE A 157 -12.39 -9.41 -9.58
C PHE A 157 -12.32 -8.38 -8.44
N VAL A 158 -12.17 -7.10 -8.77
CA VAL A 158 -12.07 -6.02 -7.77
C VAL A 158 -13.33 -5.92 -6.92
N LYS A 159 -14.51 -6.02 -7.55
CA LYS A 159 -15.78 -6.09 -6.84
C LYS A 159 -15.80 -7.23 -5.83
N THR A 160 -15.56 -8.45 -6.29
CA THR A 160 -15.60 -9.64 -5.42
C THR A 160 -14.55 -9.56 -4.31
N TYR A 161 -13.35 -9.08 -4.61
CA TYR A 161 -12.30 -8.87 -3.62
C TYR A 161 -12.74 -7.88 -2.53
N TYR A 162 -13.20 -6.68 -2.91
CA TYR A 162 -13.61 -5.65 -1.96
C TYR A 162 -14.83 -6.06 -1.11
N GLU A 163 -15.76 -6.83 -1.68
CA GLU A 163 -16.92 -7.35 -0.95
C GLU A 163 -16.55 -8.47 0.04
N ASN A 164 -15.46 -9.21 -0.21
CA ASN A 164 -14.98 -10.28 0.66
C ASN A 164 -14.06 -9.80 1.80
N LEU A 165 -13.58 -8.55 1.74
CA LEU A 165 -12.82 -7.93 2.83
C LEU A 165 -13.66 -7.88 4.11
N GLN A 166 -13.07 -8.31 5.22
CA GLN A 166 -13.71 -8.19 6.52
C GLN A 166 -13.78 -6.71 6.95
N PRO A 167 -14.80 -6.30 7.73
CA PRO A 167 -14.95 -4.90 8.14
C PRO A 167 -13.69 -4.33 8.82
N GLU A 168 -12.97 -5.13 9.59
CA GLU A 168 -11.76 -4.70 10.30
C GLU A 168 -10.56 -4.45 9.36
N GLN A 169 -10.62 -5.03 8.16
CA GLN A 169 -9.60 -4.83 7.11
C GLN A 169 -9.85 -3.55 6.30
N LYS A 170 -11.06 -2.98 6.33
CA LYS A 170 -11.44 -1.79 5.55
C LYS A 170 -11.03 -0.50 6.24
N THR A 171 -9.76 -0.38 6.61
CA THR A 171 -9.20 0.88 7.11
C THR A 171 -9.02 1.86 5.95
N LEU A 172 -9.11 3.16 6.23
CA LEU A 172 -8.96 4.21 5.21
C LEU A 172 -7.66 4.06 4.41
N ASP A 173 -6.53 3.87 5.10
CA ASP A 173 -5.21 3.69 4.47
C ASP A 173 -5.15 2.47 3.53
N PHE A 174 -5.80 1.38 3.93
CA PHE A 174 -5.83 0.17 3.14
C PHE A 174 -6.71 0.33 1.90
N ILE A 175 -7.90 0.92 2.04
CA ILE A 175 -8.78 1.20 0.90
C ILE A 175 -8.11 2.18 -0.08
N ASN A 176 -7.42 3.21 0.43
CA ASN A 176 -6.62 4.11 -0.40
C ASN A 176 -5.55 3.35 -1.20
N THR A 177 -4.85 2.40 -0.55
CA THR A 177 -3.85 1.56 -1.22
C THR A 177 -4.47 0.74 -2.36
N ILE A 178 -5.67 0.20 -2.18
CA ILE A 178 -6.41 -0.49 -3.25
C ILE A 178 -6.69 0.49 -4.40
N ILE A 179 -7.27 1.66 -4.11
CA ILE A 179 -7.65 2.66 -5.12
C ILE A 179 -6.44 3.11 -5.94
N TYR A 180 -5.29 3.38 -5.30
CA TYR A 180 -4.06 3.74 -6.00
C TYR A 180 -3.45 2.60 -6.83
N SER A 181 -3.85 1.36 -6.54
CA SER A 181 -3.32 0.16 -7.21
C SER A 181 -4.14 -0.29 -8.41
N ILE A 182 -5.29 0.33 -8.66
CA ILE A 182 -6.18 0.00 -9.77
C ILE A 182 -6.32 1.19 -10.72
N GLY A 183 -6.73 0.92 -11.95
CA GLY A 183 -7.12 1.93 -12.93
C GLY A 183 -8.59 2.32 -12.80
N ALA A 184 -8.96 3.43 -13.44
CA ALA A 184 -10.30 3.99 -13.34
C ALA A 184 -11.43 3.02 -13.77
N GLU A 185 -11.12 2.16 -14.72
CA GLU A 185 -12.06 1.19 -15.31
C GLU A 185 -12.37 0.01 -14.39
N ALA A 186 -11.63 -0.17 -13.29
CA ALA A 186 -11.79 -1.29 -12.38
C ALA A 186 -13.01 -1.15 -11.45
N ILE A 187 -13.51 0.07 -11.23
CA ILE A 187 -14.67 0.34 -10.37
C ILE A 187 -15.72 1.10 -11.20
N THR A 188 -16.41 0.39 -12.08
CA THR A 188 -17.43 0.98 -12.97
C THR A 188 -18.84 0.93 -12.40
N GLU A 189 -19.11 -0.01 -11.49
CA GLU A 189 -20.44 -0.17 -10.91
C GLU A 189 -20.72 0.92 -9.87
N ILE A 190 -21.74 1.73 -10.10
CA ILE A 190 -22.15 2.84 -9.22
C ILE A 190 -22.40 2.35 -7.78
N SER A 191 -22.97 1.16 -7.60
CA SER A 191 -23.24 0.59 -6.28
C SER A 191 -21.95 0.37 -5.48
N LEU A 192 -20.89 -0.13 -6.14
CA LEU A 192 -19.58 -0.36 -5.57
C LEU A 192 -18.84 0.94 -5.32
N GLN A 193 -18.88 1.87 -6.28
CA GLN A 193 -18.33 3.23 -6.13
C GLN A 193 -18.87 3.90 -4.86
N LYS A 194 -20.19 3.84 -4.63
CA LYS A 194 -20.81 4.40 -3.42
C LYS A 194 -20.42 3.69 -2.13
N LYS A 195 -20.19 2.37 -2.17
CA LYS A 195 -19.68 1.63 -1.00
C LYS A 195 -18.26 2.10 -0.66
N ILE A 196 -17.37 2.11 -1.66
CA ILE A 196 -15.97 2.54 -1.49
C ILE A 196 -15.90 4.00 -1.05
N PHE A 197 -16.77 4.87 -1.57
CA PHE A 197 -16.79 6.28 -1.21
C PHE A 197 -17.12 6.54 0.26
N ARG A 198 -17.88 5.65 0.90
CA ARG A 198 -18.11 5.73 2.35
C ARG A 198 -16.80 5.52 3.10
N ASP A 199 -15.99 4.57 2.65
CA ASP A 199 -14.73 4.19 3.27
C ASP A 199 -13.58 5.14 2.91
N SER A 200 -13.59 5.75 1.72
CA SER A 200 -12.55 6.65 1.22
C SER A 200 -13.08 7.63 0.18
N ASP A 201 -12.77 8.92 0.33
CA ASP A 201 -13.07 9.96 -0.65
C ASP A 201 -12.20 9.87 -1.92
N GLN A 202 -11.08 9.14 -1.88
CA GLN A 202 -10.14 9.00 -3.01
C GLN A 202 -10.74 8.31 -4.24
N ILE A 203 -11.92 7.70 -4.12
CA ILE A 203 -12.67 7.16 -5.25
C ILE A 203 -13.48 8.23 -6.00
N TYR A 204 -13.67 9.42 -5.42
CA TYR A 204 -14.44 10.51 -6.04
C TYR A 204 -13.95 10.89 -7.46
N PRO A 205 -12.63 10.94 -7.76
CA PRO A 205 -12.13 11.15 -9.13
C PRO A 205 -12.67 10.15 -10.15
N PHE A 206 -13.03 8.94 -9.73
CA PHE A 206 -13.46 7.81 -10.56
C PHE A 206 -14.97 7.83 -10.81
N PHE A 207 -15.72 8.68 -10.11
CA PHE A 207 -17.15 8.83 -10.32
C PHE A 207 -17.45 9.34 -11.73
N SER A 208 -18.56 8.87 -12.29
CA SER A 208 -19.10 9.45 -13.52
C SER A 208 -19.44 10.93 -13.30
N HIS A 209 -19.50 11.73 -14.39
CA HIS A 209 -19.95 13.12 -14.33
C HIS A 209 -21.24 13.27 -13.53
N ALA A 210 -22.24 12.42 -13.83
CA ALA A 210 -23.55 12.44 -13.18
C ALA A 210 -23.52 12.17 -11.67
N GLU A 211 -22.53 11.39 -11.18
CA GLU A 211 -22.38 11.16 -9.74
C GLU A 211 -21.56 12.28 -9.06
N LYS A 212 -20.59 12.88 -9.75
CA LYS A 212 -19.77 13.99 -9.22
C LYS A 212 -20.60 15.24 -8.94
N ILE A 213 -21.53 15.56 -9.85
CA ILE A 213 -22.39 16.74 -9.73
C ILE A 213 -23.58 16.53 -8.77
N LYS A 214 -23.66 15.40 -8.07
CA LYS A 214 -24.65 15.29 -6.99
C LYS A 214 -24.13 16.06 -5.79
N ILE A 215 -24.88 17.07 -5.38
CA ILE A 215 -24.54 17.96 -4.25
C ILE A 215 -24.11 17.14 -3.02
N GLU A 216 -24.85 16.08 -2.68
CA GLU A 216 -24.54 15.19 -1.56
C GLU A 216 -23.15 14.52 -1.67
N ASN A 217 -22.77 14.06 -2.86
CA ASN A 217 -21.48 13.41 -3.09
C ASN A 217 -20.35 14.44 -3.10
N PHE A 218 -20.59 15.59 -3.73
CA PHE A 218 -19.64 16.68 -3.80
C PHE A 218 -19.31 17.24 -2.41
N ILE A 219 -20.33 17.61 -1.62
CA ILE A 219 -20.15 18.09 -0.24
C ILE A 219 -19.39 17.06 0.59
N SER A 220 -19.82 15.78 0.54
CA SER A 220 -19.13 14.73 1.29
C SER A 220 -17.68 14.49 0.85
N ALA A 221 -17.32 14.81 -0.40
CA ALA A 221 -15.96 14.66 -0.90
C ALA A 221 -15.08 15.83 -0.44
N ILE A 222 -15.54 17.07 -0.63
CA ILE A 222 -14.77 18.28 -0.30
C ILE A 222 -14.64 18.50 1.20
N SER A 223 -15.62 18.07 2.00
CA SER A 223 -15.54 18.11 3.47
C SER A 223 -14.48 17.18 4.04
N ARG A 224 -14.01 16.19 3.25
CA ARG A 224 -12.94 15.24 3.62
C ARG A 224 -11.60 15.63 3.02
N SER A 225 -11.62 16.14 1.78
CA SER A 225 -10.44 16.67 1.11
C SER A 225 -10.84 17.73 0.09
N SER A 226 -10.36 18.96 0.27
CA SER A 226 -10.58 20.08 -0.65
C SER A 226 -10.07 19.78 -2.07
N ASP A 227 -9.08 18.89 -2.21
CA ASP A 227 -8.56 18.39 -3.50
C ASP A 227 -9.63 17.74 -4.38
N ASN A 228 -10.73 17.28 -3.79
CA ASN A 228 -11.85 16.74 -4.55
C ASN A 228 -12.54 17.77 -5.46
N PHE A 229 -12.42 19.07 -5.18
CA PHE A 229 -12.94 20.13 -6.04
C PHE A 229 -12.34 20.06 -7.46
N ASN A 230 -11.06 19.70 -7.56
CA ASN A 230 -10.34 19.59 -8.83
C ASN A 230 -10.79 18.43 -9.72
N TYR A 231 -11.65 17.55 -9.22
CA TYR A 231 -12.23 16.48 -10.02
C TYR A 231 -13.65 16.78 -10.46
N LEU A 232 -14.27 17.86 -9.97
CA LEU A 232 -15.52 18.37 -10.48
C LEU A 232 -15.32 18.87 -11.93
N PRO A 233 -16.24 18.58 -12.86
CA PRO A 233 -16.09 19.02 -14.25
C PRO A 233 -16.06 20.56 -14.35
N LEU A 234 -15.34 21.08 -15.34
CA LEU A 234 -15.07 22.52 -15.46
C LEU A 234 -16.32 23.42 -15.48
N PRO A 235 -17.44 23.06 -16.15
CA PRO A 235 -18.64 23.89 -16.13
C PRO A 235 -19.17 24.10 -14.71
N GLU A 236 -19.28 23.02 -13.94
CA GLU A 236 -19.78 23.03 -12.56
C GLU A 236 -18.76 23.65 -11.60
N ARG A 237 -17.45 23.45 -11.82
CA ARG A 237 -16.39 24.12 -11.05
C ARG A 237 -16.46 25.64 -11.13
N ASN A 238 -16.97 26.15 -12.24
CA ASN A 238 -17.11 27.58 -12.51
C ASN A 238 -18.51 28.10 -12.16
N GLU A 239 -19.40 27.23 -11.69
CA GLU A 239 -20.75 27.59 -11.29
C GLU A 239 -20.75 28.11 -9.85
N GLU A 240 -21.40 29.25 -9.64
CA GLU A 240 -21.48 29.92 -8.34
C GLU A 240 -21.98 29.00 -7.22
N SER A 241 -22.93 28.12 -7.51
CA SER A 241 -23.52 27.19 -6.54
C SER A 241 -22.45 26.25 -5.94
N TYR A 242 -21.61 25.63 -6.76
CA TYR A 242 -20.54 24.73 -6.31
C TYR A 242 -19.39 25.48 -5.66
N ILE A 243 -19.06 26.68 -6.15
CA ILE A 243 -18.06 27.55 -5.53
C ILE A 243 -18.49 27.92 -4.10
N ARG A 244 -19.74 28.35 -3.92
CA ARG A 244 -20.30 28.68 -2.59
C ARG A 244 -20.24 27.47 -1.66
N LEU A 245 -20.68 26.30 -2.13
CA LEU A 245 -20.63 25.06 -1.33
C LEU A 245 -19.19 24.72 -0.93
N PHE A 246 -18.23 24.84 -1.84
CA PHE A 246 -16.83 24.61 -1.51
C PHE A 246 -16.29 25.61 -0.49
N VAL A 247 -16.54 26.91 -0.66
CA VAL A 247 -16.12 27.92 0.32
C VAL A 247 -16.74 27.63 1.68
N GLN A 248 -18.03 27.31 1.75
CA GLN A 248 -18.72 27.02 3.01
C GLN A 248 -18.09 25.83 3.73
N GLU A 249 -17.86 24.72 3.02
CA GLU A 249 -17.29 23.51 3.61
C GLU A 249 -15.80 23.65 3.97
N THR A 250 -15.03 24.51 3.29
CA THR A 250 -13.58 24.65 3.46
C THR A 250 -13.13 25.91 4.21
N SER A 251 -14.04 26.85 4.49
CA SER A 251 -13.75 28.13 5.17
C SER A 251 -13.21 27.99 6.60
N GLN A 252 -13.28 26.81 7.20
CA GLN A 252 -12.61 26.50 8.46
C GLN A 252 -11.11 26.25 8.29
N ASP A 253 -10.67 25.79 7.11
CA ASP A 253 -9.28 25.49 6.77
C ASP A 253 -8.69 26.57 5.83
N ASN A 254 -8.44 27.76 6.39
CA ASN A 254 -7.93 28.97 5.71
C ASN A 254 -6.64 28.78 4.86
N PHE A 255 -5.93 27.66 5.00
CA PHE A 255 -4.62 27.44 4.38
C PHE A 255 -4.68 26.99 2.91
N TYR A 256 -5.78 26.37 2.47
CA TYR A 256 -5.88 25.81 1.11
C TYR A 256 -6.49 26.78 0.10
N LEU A 257 -7.30 27.75 0.53
CA LEU A 257 -7.88 28.73 -0.39
C LEU A 257 -6.82 29.48 -1.21
N SER A 258 -5.68 29.83 -0.60
CA SER A 258 -4.58 30.57 -1.27
C SER A 258 -3.96 29.84 -2.46
N SER A 259 -3.72 28.53 -2.37
CA SER A 259 -3.10 27.74 -3.45
C SER A 259 -4.05 27.53 -4.64
N TYR A 260 -5.37 27.51 -4.39
CA TYR A 260 -6.37 27.37 -5.46
C TYR A 260 -6.50 28.61 -6.34
N TYR A 261 -6.21 29.82 -5.82
CA TYR A 261 -6.22 31.04 -6.64
C TYR A 261 -5.14 31.04 -7.73
N GLU A 262 -4.02 30.34 -7.51
CA GLU A 262 -2.91 30.34 -8.46
C GLU A 262 -3.25 29.59 -9.76
N ASP A 263 -4.16 28.61 -9.70
CA ASP A 263 -4.56 27.78 -10.85
C ASP A 263 -5.79 28.34 -11.63
N ILE A 264 -6.47 29.37 -11.12
CA ILE A 264 -7.64 29.98 -11.76
C ILE A 264 -7.21 31.20 -12.58
N GLU A 265 -7.07 31.04 -13.90
CA GLU A 265 -6.69 32.15 -14.79
C GLU A 265 -7.86 33.10 -15.16
N ASN A 266 -9.10 32.81 -14.73
CA ASN A 266 -10.28 33.57 -15.14
C ASN A 266 -10.67 34.65 -14.12
N PRO A 267 -10.52 35.96 -14.43
CA PRO A 267 -10.75 37.05 -13.49
C PRO A 267 -12.21 37.18 -13.03
N LYS A 268 -13.19 36.70 -13.81
CA LYS A 268 -14.60 36.69 -13.36
C LYS A 268 -14.84 35.67 -12.26
N ILE A 269 -14.17 34.54 -12.35
CA ILE A 269 -14.26 33.47 -11.36
C ILE A 269 -13.56 33.95 -10.09
N ILE A 270 -12.35 34.52 -10.19
CA ILE A 270 -11.63 35.10 -9.05
C ILE A 270 -12.48 36.13 -8.29
N ALA A 271 -13.09 37.09 -9.00
CA ALA A 271 -13.93 38.11 -8.35
C ALA A 271 -15.17 37.51 -7.65
N LEU A 272 -15.74 36.43 -8.21
CA LEU A 272 -16.84 35.70 -7.58
C LEU A 272 -16.39 35.02 -6.28
N TRP A 273 -15.22 34.36 -6.29
CA TRP A 273 -14.62 33.73 -5.11
C TRP A 273 -14.37 34.74 -3.99
N GLU A 274 -13.70 35.86 -4.32
CA GLU A 274 -13.39 36.93 -3.35
C GLU A 274 -14.65 37.48 -2.69
N GLY A 275 -15.70 37.74 -3.49
CA GLY A 275 -16.98 38.25 -2.98
C GLY A 275 -17.70 37.28 -2.04
N ILE A 276 -17.71 35.97 -2.36
CA ILE A 276 -18.32 34.95 -1.51
C ILE A 276 -17.57 34.84 -0.17
N ILE A 277 -16.24 34.91 -0.19
CA ILE A 277 -15.42 34.81 1.02
C ILE A 277 -15.60 36.02 1.93
N GLU A 278 -15.68 37.23 1.38
CA GLU A 278 -16.01 38.41 2.16
C GLU A 278 -17.38 38.28 2.81
N GLU A 279 -18.38 37.77 2.09
CA GLU A 279 -19.73 37.52 2.61
C GLU A 279 -19.71 36.54 3.81
N GLU A 280 -19.03 35.40 3.68
CA GLU A 280 -18.95 34.39 4.75
C GLU A 280 -18.16 34.90 5.97
N LYS A 281 -17.07 35.67 5.76
CA LYS A 281 -16.35 36.32 6.87
C LYS A 281 -17.22 37.30 7.64
N LEU A 282 -18.11 38.03 6.95
CA LEU A 282 -19.03 38.97 7.60
C LEU A 282 -20.11 38.24 8.40
N LYS A 283 -20.64 37.10 7.91
CA LYS A 283 -21.59 36.26 8.64
C LYS A 283 -20.98 35.71 9.94
N ASN A 284 -19.81 35.10 9.87
CA ASN A 284 -19.14 34.53 11.05
C ASN A 284 -18.88 35.59 12.14
N ARG A 285 -18.48 36.81 11.75
CA ARG A 285 -18.32 37.91 12.71
C ARG A 285 -19.64 38.29 13.38
N ALA A 286 -20.76 38.30 12.64
CA ALA A 286 -22.06 38.63 13.20
C ALA A 286 -22.53 37.58 14.23
N GLU A 287 -22.29 36.29 13.96
CA GLU A 287 -22.62 35.19 14.88
C GLU A 287 -21.78 35.22 16.18
N ASP A 288 -20.52 35.65 16.11
CA ASP A 288 -19.66 35.87 17.28
C ASP A 288 -20.14 37.02 18.18
N TYR A 289 -20.85 38.00 17.62
CA TYR A 289 -21.45 39.10 18.40
C TYR A 289 -22.72 38.66 19.13
N GLU A 290 -23.51 37.75 18.55
CA GLU A 290 -24.75 37.25 19.17
C GLU A 290 -24.51 36.20 20.28
N THR A 291 -23.33 35.59 20.33
CA THR A 291 -22.98 34.56 21.33
C THR A 291 -22.25 35.09 22.57
N ASN A 292 -21.84 36.36 22.57
CA ASN A 292 -21.09 37.02 23.65
C ASN A 292 -21.91 38.06 24.46
N GLU A 293 -23.24 38.13 24.27
CA GLU A 293 -24.20 38.83 25.14
C GLU A 293 -24.91 37.86 26.11
#